data_AF-A0A0S7X244-F1
#
_entry.id   AF-A0A0S7X244-F1
#
_cell.length_a   1.000
_cell.length_b   1.000
_cell.length_c   1.000
_cell.angle_alpha   90.00
_cell.angle_beta   90.00
_cell.angle_gamma   90.00
#
_symmetry.space_group_name_H-M   'P 1'
#
loop_
_entity.id
_entity.type
_entity.pdbx_description
1 polymer ?
#
loop_
_entity_poly.entity_id
_entity_poly.type
_entity_poly.pdbx_seq_one_letter_code
_entity_poly.pdbx_strand_id
1 'polypeptide(L)'
;MQVEHFRIEAVPDKYMLLLHTYDRPGVIGNIGTSLGTHGINISRMQFGREKLEGKSLLLLSTDGPVSSGIIEQMRGLPHIISIDSIEI
;
A
#
# COMPACT_ATOMS: atom_id res chain seq x y z
N MET A 1 7.41 13.63 3.95
CA MET A 1 8.66 12.90 3.59
C MET A 1 8.73 12.81 2.06
N GLN A 2 9.90 12.80 1.44
CA GLN A 2 9.98 12.42 0.02
C GLN A 2 10.34 10.95 -0.04
N VAL A 3 9.50 10.15 -0.71
CA VAL A 3 9.77 8.74 -0.98
C VAL A 3 9.95 8.62 -2.48
N GLU A 4 11.18 8.30 -2.92
CA GLU A 4 11.56 8.30 -4.33
C GLU A 4 11.24 9.65 -5.03
N HIS A 5 10.34 9.64 -6.02
CA HIS A 5 9.85 10.80 -6.75
C HIS A 5 8.46 11.29 -6.29
N PHE A 6 7.87 10.64 -5.29
CA PHE A 6 6.54 10.95 -4.80
C PHE A 6 6.62 11.85 -3.57
N ARG A 7 5.84 12.94 -3.58
CA ARG A 7 5.58 13.73 -2.37
C ARG A 7 4.47 13.04 -1.58
N ILE A 8 4.84 12.40 -0.48
CA ILE A 8 3.91 11.79 0.47
C ILE A 8 4.10 12.46 1.83
N GLU A 9 3.02 12.98 2.42
CA GLU A 9 3.04 13.51 3.79
C GLU A 9 3.03 12.38 4.82
N ALA A 10 4.02 11.48 4.74
CA ALA A 10 4.13 10.31 5.59
C ALA A 10 4.44 10.74 7.02
N VAL A 11 3.57 10.32 7.94
CA VAL A 11 3.88 10.27 9.37
C VAL A 11 4.29 8.83 9.66
N PRO A 12 5.53 8.58 10.12
CA PRO A 12 6.00 7.23 10.44
C PRO A 12 5.04 6.49 11.37
N ASP A 13 4.82 5.21 11.10
CA ASP A 13 4.02 4.31 11.92
C ASP A 13 4.74 2.96 12.06
N LYS A 14 4.39 2.18 13.07
CA LYS A 14 5.10 0.94 13.42
C LYS A 14 4.99 -0.13 12.35
N TYR A 15 3.81 -0.26 11.73
CA TYR A 15 3.54 -1.23 10.67
C TYR A 15 3.05 -0.48 9.44
N MET A 16 3.85 -0.51 8.39
CA MET A 16 3.52 0.16 7.15
C MET A 16 3.72 -0.75 5.93
N LEU A 17 2.93 -0.52 4.89
CA LEU A 17 3.11 -1.10 3.58
C LEU A 17 3.31 0.01 2.55
N LEU A 18 4.35 -0.11 1.73
CA LEU A 18 4.56 0.71 0.54
C LEU A 18 4.16 -0.11 -0.68
N LEU A 19 3.23 0.41 -1.48
CA LEU A 19 2.73 -0.28 -2.67
C LEU A 19 2.91 0.61 -3.90
N HIS A 20 3.52 0.08 -4.95
CA HIS A 20 3.43 0.66 -6.28
C HIS A 20 2.28 -0.03 -7.02
N THR A 21 1.42 0.75 -7.64
CA THR A 21 0.24 0.25 -8.37
C THR A 21 0.05 0.98 -9.68
N TYR A 22 -0.77 0.43 -10.56
CA TYR A 22 -1.37 1.23 -11.63
C TYR A 22 -2.63 1.93 -11.10
N ASP A 23 -2.86 3.19 -11.49
CA ASP A 23 -4.07 3.94 -11.16
C ASP A 23 -5.24 3.44 -12.03
N ARG A 24 -5.88 2.37 -11.57
CA ARG A 24 -6.97 1.67 -12.26
C ARG A 24 -8.14 1.44 -11.31
N PRO A 25 -9.38 1.39 -11.83
CA PRO A 25 -10.54 1.05 -11.02
C PRO A 25 -10.37 -0.28 -10.29
N GLY A 26 -10.77 -0.33 -9.01
CA GLY A 26 -10.78 -1.55 -8.20
C GLY A 26 -9.53 -1.79 -7.35
N VAL A 27 -8.41 -1.11 -7.59
CA VAL A 27 -7.14 -1.31 -6.85
C VAL A 27 -7.31 -1.15 -5.34
N ILE A 28 -7.93 -0.04 -4.92
CA ILE A 28 -8.14 0.25 -3.49
C ILE A 28 -9.12 -0.74 -2.85
N GLY A 29 -10.15 -1.13 -3.60
CA GLY A 29 -11.10 -2.15 -3.17
C GLY A 29 -10.40 -3.49 -2.92
N ASN A 30 -9.58 -3.94 -3.87
CA ASN A 30 -8.84 -5.20 -3.77
C ASN A 30 -7.89 -5.20 -2.56
N ILE A 31 -7.13 -4.13 -2.35
CA ILE A 31 -6.24 -3.96 -1.20
C ILE A 31 -7.03 -4.02 0.11
N GLY A 32 -8.09 -3.21 0.22
CA GLY A 32 -8.93 -3.13 1.41
C GLY A 32 -9.61 -4.45 1.75
N THR A 33 -10.17 -5.14 0.75
CA THR A 33 -10.76 -6.47 0.93
C THR A 33 -9.71 -7.50 1.33
N SER A 34 -8.52 -7.49 0.72
CA SER A 34 -7.45 -8.44 1.06
C SER A 34 -6.99 -8.28 2.51
N LEU A 35 -6.82 -7.05 3.01
CA LEU A 35 -6.45 -6.82 4.40
C LEU A 35 -7.61 -7.12 5.35
N GLY A 36 -8.83 -6.69 5.00
CA GLY A 36 -10.02 -6.88 5.82
C GLY A 36 -10.43 -8.35 5.98
N THR A 37 -10.25 -9.19 4.95
CA THR A 37 -10.49 -10.65 5.04
C THR A 37 -9.56 -11.36 6.02
N HIS A 38 -8.40 -10.75 6.31
CA HIS A 38 -7.45 -11.21 7.32
C HIS A 38 -7.61 -10.48 8.67
N GLY A 39 -8.63 -9.63 8.82
CA GLY A 39 -8.90 -8.87 10.05
C GLY A 39 -7.90 -7.74 10.31
N ILE A 40 -7.22 -7.24 9.28
CA ILE A 40 -6.23 -6.17 9.41
C ILE A 40 -6.87 -4.83 9.05
N ASN A 41 -6.91 -3.92 10.03
CA ASN A 41 -7.38 -2.55 9.83
C ASN A 41 -6.29 -1.67 9.20
N ILE A 42 -6.73 -0.69 8.41
CA ILE A 42 -5.89 0.37 7.86
C ILE A 42 -6.13 1.63 8.70
N SER A 43 -5.10 2.07 9.44
CA SER A 43 -5.16 3.28 10.26
C SER A 43 -4.96 4.55 9.43
N ARG A 44 -4.17 4.44 8.35
CA ARG A 44 -3.89 5.56 7.45
C ARG A 44 -3.60 5.05 6.05
N MET A 45 -4.05 5.81 5.06
CA MET A 45 -3.74 5.59 3.65
C MET A 45 -3.35 6.92 3.01
N GLN A 46 -2.20 6.94 2.34
CA GLN A 46 -1.70 8.11 1.64
C GLN A 46 -1.35 7.78 0.19
N PHE A 47 -1.63 8.73 -0.70
CA PHE A 47 -1.45 8.57 -2.13
C PHE A 47 -0.37 9.52 -2.64
N GLY A 48 0.75 8.96 -3.09
CA GLY A 48 1.66 9.63 -4.00
C GLY A 48 1.21 9.34 -5.43
N ARG A 49 0.71 10.34 -6.16
CA ARG A 49 0.42 10.16 -7.59
C ARG A 49 1.56 10.71 -8.41
N GLU A 50 2.03 9.91 -9.36
CA GLU A 50 2.89 10.38 -10.44
C GLU A 50 2.01 10.67 -11.64
N LYS A 51 2.15 11.85 -12.26
CA LYS A 51 1.34 12.22 -13.43
C LYS A 51 1.76 11.45 -14.69
N LEU A 52 2.93 10.81 -14.69
CA LEU A 52 3.45 10.02 -15.79
C LEU A 52 3.05 8.54 -15.64
N GLU A 53 2.67 7.93 -16.76
CA GLU A 53 2.48 6.48 -16.93
C GLU A 53 1.33 5.81 -16.13
N GLY A 54 0.51 6.58 -15.41
CA GLY A 54 -0.63 6.02 -14.67
C GLY A 54 -0.19 5.11 -13.54
N LYS A 55 0.97 5.38 -12.92
CA LYS A 55 1.46 4.71 -11.72
C LYS A 55 1.09 5.51 -10.46
N SER A 56 0.90 4.82 -9.36
CA SER A 56 0.63 5.40 -8.05
C SER A 56 1.49 4.71 -7.00
N LEU A 57 1.91 5.50 -6.01
CA LEU A 57 2.52 5.03 -4.78
C LEU A 57 1.48 5.16 -3.67
N LEU A 58 1.24 4.06 -2.96
CA LEU A 58 0.42 4.06 -1.76
C LEU A 58 1.29 3.75 -0.55
N LEU A 59 1.13 4.56 0.49
CA LEU A 59 1.65 4.25 1.81
C LEU A 59 0.48 3.95 2.74
N LEU A 60 0.45 2.74 3.27
CA LEU A 60 -0.54 2.28 4.23
C LEU A 60 0.10 2.14 5.60
N SER A 61 -0.63 2.53 6.63
CA SER A 61 -0.33 2.17 8.02
C SER A 61 -1.40 1.21 8.50
N THR A 62 -1.01 0.15 9.21
CA THR A 62 -1.91 -0.88 9.73
C THR A 62 -1.82 -0.95 11.25
N ASP A 63 -2.91 -1.37 11.90
CA ASP A 63 -2.95 -1.51 13.37
C ASP A 63 -2.08 -2.66 13.89
N GLY A 64 -1.66 -3.57 13.00
CA GLY A 64 -0.85 -4.74 13.31
C GLY A 64 0.07 -5.14 12.16
N PRO A 65 1.01 -6.07 12.41
CA PRO A 65 1.92 -6.55 11.39
C PRO A 65 1.17 -7.32 10.30
N VAL A 66 1.59 -7.15 9.05
CA VAL A 66 1.06 -7.91 7.92
C VAL A 66 2.02 -9.03 7.61
N SER A 67 1.56 -10.28 7.76
CA SER A 67 2.42 -11.44 7.53
C SER A 67 2.91 -11.51 6.07
N SER A 68 4.08 -12.10 5.87
CA SER A 68 4.64 -12.32 4.53
C SER A 68 3.71 -13.10 3.60
N GLY A 69 2.93 -14.05 4.14
CA GLY A 69 1.94 -14.80 3.36
C GLY A 69 0.82 -13.91 2.80
N ILE A 70 0.35 -12.93 3.58
CA ILE A 70 -0.66 -11.97 3.14
C ILE A 70 -0.06 -11.02 2.09
N ILE A 71 1.17 -10.54 2.32
CA ILE A 71 1.88 -9.69 1.36
C ILE A 71 2.02 -10.40 0.01
N GLU A 72 2.40 -11.68 0.02
CA GLU A 72 2.56 -12.46 -1.20
C GLU A 72 1.24 -12.66 -1.94
N GLN A 73 0.14 -12.93 -1.22
CA GLN A 73 -1.20 -12.97 -1.82
C GLN A 73 -1.57 -11.62 -2.46
N MET A 74 -1.28 -10.52 -1.77
CA MET A 74 -1.57 -9.17 -2.27
C MET A 74 -0.77 -8.81 -3.53
N ARG A 75 0.46 -9.33 -3.69
CA ARG A 75 1.26 -9.15 -4.92
C ARG A 75 0.59 -9.79 -6.15
N GLY A 76 -0.25 -10.80 -5.95
CA GLY A 76 -1.04 -11.42 -7.01
C GLY A 76 -2.31 -10.63 -7.40
N LEU A 77 -2.65 -9.55 -6.69
CA LEU A 77 -3.86 -8.78 -6.98
C LEU A 77 -3.71 -7.96 -8.28
N PRO A 78 -4.83 -7.73 -8.99
CA PRO A 78 -4.81 -6.90 -10.19
C PRO A 78 -4.20 -5.52 -9.94
N HIS A 79 -3.29 -5.13 -10.83
CA HIS A 79 -2.65 -3.81 -10.88
C HIS A 79 -1.71 -3.46 -9.71
N ILE A 80 -1.32 -4.43 -8.89
CA ILE A 80 -0.21 -4.29 -7.95
C ILE A 80 1.11 -4.53 -8.70
N ILE A 81 2.07 -3.63 -8.52
CA ILE A 81 3.41 -3.72 -9.13
C ILE A 81 4.39 -4.28 -8.09
N SER A 82 4.36 -3.74 -6.88
CA SER A 82 5.19 -4.19 -5.75
C SER A 82 4.51 -3.87 -4.42
N ILE A 83 4.91 -4.62 -3.39
CA ILE A 83 4.53 -4.38 -2.00
C ILE A 83 5.75 -4.66 -1.12
N ASP A 84 6.10 -3.66 -0.32
CA ASP A 84 7.20 -3.72 0.65
C ASP A 84 6.68 -3.37 2.04
N SER A 85 7.01 -4.22 3.02
CA SER A 85 6.74 -3.94 4.43
C SER A 85 7.83 -3.05 5.01
N ILE A 86 7.42 -2.03 5.75
CA ILE A 86 8.30 -1.13 6.48
C ILE A 86 7.94 -1.23 7.95
N GLU A 87 8.92 -1.63 8.76
CA GLU A 87 8.82 -1.66 10.22
C GLU A 87 9.89 -0.72 10.80
N ILE A 88 9.51 0.04 11.83
CA ILE A 88 10.35 1.04 12.51
C ILE A 88 10.47 0.69 13.99
#